data_AF-A0A4S4LDD6-F1
#
_entry.id   AF-A0A4S4LDD6-F1
#
_cell.length_a   1.000
_cell.length_b   1.000
_cell.length_c   1.000
_cell.angle_alpha   90.00
_cell.angle_beta   90.00
_cell.angle_gamma   90.00
#
_symmetry.space_group_name_H-M   'P 1'
#
loop_
_entity.id
_entity.type
_entity.pdbx_description
1 polymer ?
#
loop_
_entity_poly.entity_id
_entity_poly.type
_entity_poly.pdbx_seq_one_letter_code
_entity_poly.pdbx_strand_id
1 'polypeptide(L)'
;MGIHYYNSSPFSATTMETRLKPARAITDACIPCLVWAEDALSFALFVPTELFALQLLVPDEDVRTPTGWNIRSSTVVNQTATPDSVALELTTPQSARHEDDPTDIFIHPSSYFSFDVCDHTLSVSLVPPLSPANSDLRFPTRTAFLDSMIATILDPPIGFRHGKLTQQLEGFISYIRLYTLRAYPRVLPNGNLEPEHAAVLASLRPENRHWFESKVRKTYKDWATQVQARRAILESIGCVRLCRSVAGPYAHFDRAPGIDARRELKDRFPGIDSISGAGARLSHLRAHRKCGAQLESTSIPDSAVYSNHCLCRTVVVSASKFDTEEGMK
;
A
#
# COMPACT_ATOMS: atom_id res chain seq x y z
N MET A 1 -10.82 15.30 15.22
CA MET A 1 -11.68 14.13 14.98
C MET A 1 -11.08 12.94 15.70
N GLY A 2 -11.88 12.15 16.42
CA GLY A 2 -11.41 10.95 17.11
C GLY A 2 -11.18 9.80 16.13
N ILE A 3 -10.25 8.90 16.44
CA ILE A 3 -10.04 7.66 15.68
C ILE A 3 -11.14 6.67 16.07
N HIS A 4 -11.90 6.18 15.09
CA HIS A 4 -12.90 5.13 15.30
C HIS A 4 -12.28 3.75 15.01
N TYR A 5 -12.49 2.80 15.92
CA TYR A 5 -11.96 1.44 15.81
C TYR A 5 -13.08 0.45 15.48
N TYR A 6 -12.81 -0.51 14.61
CA TYR A 6 -13.80 -1.49 14.16
C TYR A 6 -13.42 -2.90 14.64
N ASN A 7 -14.42 -3.69 15.05
CA ASN A 7 -14.27 -5.10 15.41
C ASN A 7 -14.75 -6.05 14.30
N SER A 8 -15.26 -5.48 13.20
CA SER A 8 -15.74 -6.15 11.99
C SER A 8 -15.46 -5.25 10.78
N SER A 9 -15.67 -5.73 9.56
CA SER A 9 -15.51 -4.88 8.38
C SER A 9 -16.38 -3.62 8.50
N PRO A 10 -15.88 -2.43 8.12
CA PRO A 10 -16.69 -1.22 8.07
C PRO A 10 -17.71 -1.23 6.91
N PHE A 11 -17.63 -2.24 6.03
CA PHE A 11 -18.53 -2.40 4.87
C PHE A 11 -19.57 -3.49 5.11
N SER A 12 -20.73 -3.33 4.48
CA SER A 12 -21.77 -4.35 4.50
C SER A 12 -21.36 -5.59 3.69
N ALA A 13 -21.93 -6.75 4.02
CA ALA A 13 -21.71 -7.97 3.23
C ALA A 13 -22.11 -7.75 1.75
N THR A 14 -23.21 -7.05 1.48
CA THR A 14 -23.65 -6.72 0.10
C THR A 14 -22.63 -5.90 -0.68
N THR A 15 -22.00 -4.91 -0.03
CA THR A 15 -20.93 -4.10 -0.63
C THR A 15 -19.71 -4.97 -0.91
N MET A 16 -19.30 -5.80 0.04
CA MET A 16 -18.19 -6.74 -0.14
C MET A 16 -18.46 -7.70 -1.30
N GLU A 17 -19.64 -8.33 -1.34
CA GLU A 17 -20.09 -9.22 -2.42
C GLU A 17 -20.03 -8.55 -3.79
N THR A 18 -20.51 -7.31 -3.87
CA THR A 18 -20.52 -6.53 -5.12
C THR A 18 -19.10 -6.26 -5.62
N ARG A 19 -18.22 -5.86 -4.71
CA ARG A 19 -16.82 -5.59 -5.03
C ARG A 19 -16.04 -6.84 -5.43
N LEU A 20 -16.37 -7.99 -4.85
CA LEU A 20 -15.65 -9.24 -5.07
C LEU A 20 -16.09 -10.01 -6.32
N LYS A 21 -17.06 -9.52 -7.10
CA LYS A 21 -17.47 -10.18 -8.36
C LYS A 21 -16.29 -10.50 -9.29
N PRO A 22 -15.31 -9.60 -9.54
CA PRO A 22 -14.18 -9.91 -10.41
C PRO A 22 -13.27 -11.00 -9.81
N ALA A 23 -13.05 -10.96 -8.49
CA ALA A 23 -12.25 -11.96 -7.79
C ALA A 23 -12.92 -13.34 -7.85
N ARG A 24 -14.24 -13.40 -7.64
CA ARG A 24 -15.01 -14.65 -7.72
C ARG A 24 -14.89 -15.28 -9.10
N ALA A 25 -14.98 -14.47 -10.13
CA ALA A 25 -14.81 -14.99 -11.48
C ALA A 25 -13.41 -15.65 -11.65
N ILE A 26 -12.34 -15.13 -11.01
CA ILE A 26 -10.99 -15.75 -11.02
C ILE A 26 -11.04 -17.13 -10.38
N THR A 27 -11.64 -17.23 -9.21
CA THR A 27 -11.75 -18.53 -8.52
C THR A 27 -12.66 -19.51 -9.25
N ASP A 28 -13.73 -19.05 -9.90
CA ASP A 28 -14.62 -19.90 -10.72
C ASP A 28 -13.88 -20.51 -11.92
N ALA A 29 -12.81 -19.85 -12.40
CA ALA A 29 -11.91 -20.38 -13.42
C ALA A 29 -10.83 -21.32 -12.85
N CYS A 30 -10.96 -21.74 -11.58
CA CYS A 30 -10.00 -22.57 -10.86
C CYS A 30 -8.61 -21.94 -10.69
N ILE A 31 -8.51 -20.61 -10.76
CA ILE A 31 -7.26 -19.88 -10.52
C ILE A 31 -7.22 -19.47 -9.05
N PRO A 32 -6.19 -19.85 -8.27
CA PRO A 32 -6.02 -19.37 -6.91
C PRO A 32 -5.98 -17.84 -6.87
N CYS A 33 -6.79 -17.24 -6.00
CA CYS A 33 -6.92 -15.78 -5.93
C CYS A 33 -6.94 -15.30 -4.48
N LEU A 34 -6.11 -14.31 -4.20
CA LEU A 34 -6.07 -13.60 -2.92
C LEU A 34 -6.47 -12.15 -3.12
N VAL A 35 -7.44 -11.68 -2.36
CA VAL A 35 -7.80 -10.25 -2.31
C VAL A 35 -6.70 -9.49 -1.57
N TRP A 36 -6.26 -8.36 -2.13
CA TRP A 36 -5.10 -7.61 -1.66
C TRP A 36 -5.42 -6.13 -1.37
N ALA A 37 -4.42 -5.42 -0.85
CA ALA A 37 -4.44 -3.98 -0.61
C ALA A 37 -5.66 -3.47 0.19
N GLU A 38 -6.41 -2.50 -0.34
CA GLU A 38 -7.47 -1.76 0.37
C GLU A 38 -8.66 -2.65 0.75
N ASP A 39 -9.13 -3.48 -0.18
CA ASP A 39 -10.20 -4.45 0.09
C ASP A 39 -9.76 -5.46 1.16
N ALA A 40 -8.50 -5.94 1.15
CA ALA A 40 -7.98 -6.80 2.22
C ALA A 40 -7.91 -6.09 3.58
N LEU A 41 -7.41 -4.85 3.60
CA LEU A 41 -7.36 -3.99 4.79
C LEU A 41 -8.75 -3.78 5.39
N SER A 42 -9.73 -3.49 4.55
CA SER A 42 -11.10 -3.20 4.98
C SER A 42 -11.88 -4.45 5.38
N PHE A 43 -11.80 -5.51 4.58
CA PHE A 43 -12.68 -6.67 4.75
C PHE A 43 -12.14 -7.63 5.81
N ALA A 44 -10.84 -7.92 5.79
CA ALA A 44 -10.23 -8.90 6.69
C ALA A 44 -9.54 -8.26 7.90
N LEU A 45 -9.01 -7.05 7.75
CA LEU A 45 -8.23 -6.38 8.81
C LEU A 45 -8.98 -5.23 9.49
N PHE A 46 -10.24 -5.00 9.10
CA PHE A 46 -11.18 -4.04 9.71
C PHE A 46 -10.65 -2.61 9.76
N VAL A 47 -9.86 -2.23 8.76
CA VAL A 47 -9.30 -0.88 8.60
C VAL A 47 -10.27 -0.06 7.75
N PRO A 48 -10.71 1.12 8.19
CA PRO A 48 -11.50 2.01 7.34
C PRO A 48 -10.61 2.63 6.27
N THR A 49 -10.66 2.11 5.04
CA THR A 49 -10.01 2.72 3.87
C THR A 49 -11.05 3.26 2.89
N GLU A 50 -10.65 4.22 2.07
CA GLU A 50 -11.38 4.55 0.86
C GLU A 50 -11.07 3.45 -0.17
N LEU A 51 -12.10 2.80 -0.70
CA LEU A 51 -11.94 1.64 -1.59
C LEU A 51 -11.83 2.09 -3.04
N PHE A 52 -10.61 2.35 -3.53
CA PHE A 52 -10.42 2.87 -4.88
C PHE A 52 -10.34 1.75 -5.91
N ALA A 53 -9.33 0.89 -5.78
CA ALA A 53 -9.00 -0.14 -6.77
C ALA A 53 -9.05 -1.52 -6.13
N LEU A 54 -9.66 -2.48 -6.83
CA LEU A 54 -9.60 -3.88 -6.44
C LEU A 54 -8.25 -4.44 -6.88
N GLN A 55 -7.40 -4.83 -5.93
CA GLN A 55 -6.11 -5.47 -6.20
C GLN A 55 -6.16 -6.94 -5.82
N LEU A 56 -5.68 -7.80 -6.71
CA LEU A 56 -5.76 -9.26 -6.59
C LEU A 56 -4.37 -9.85 -6.80
N LEU A 57 -3.99 -10.84 -6.01
CA LEU A 57 -2.79 -11.64 -6.24
C LEU A 57 -3.20 -13.02 -6.78
N VAL A 58 -2.49 -13.48 -7.80
CA VAL A 58 -2.64 -14.81 -8.41
C VAL A 58 -1.26 -15.47 -8.59
N PRO A 59 -1.17 -16.79 -8.83
CA PRO A 59 0.09 -17.42 -9.23
C PRO A 59 0.69 -16.72 -10.44
N ASP A 60 2.01 -16.64 -10.49
CA ASP A 60 2.72 -15.83 -11.49
C ASP A 60 2.43 -16.28 -12.93
N GLU A 61 2.28 -17.60 -13.12
CA GLU A 61 1.91 -18.24 -14.38
C GLU A 61 0.50 -17.86 -14.87
N ASP A 62 -0.38 -17.45 -13.96
CA ASP A 62 -1.80 -17.20 -14.26
C ASP A 62 -2.13 -15.72 -14.47
N VAL A 63 -1.18 -14.81 -14.24
CA VAL A 63 -1.39 -13.36 -14.34
C VAL A 63 -1.92 -12.93 -15.72
N ARG A 64 -1.51 -13.63 -16.78
CA ARG A 64 -1.88 -13.33 -18.18
C ARG A 64 -2.86 -14.32 -18.78
N THR A 65 -3.32 -15.30 -18.01
CA THR A 65 -4.29 -16.28 -18.51
C THR A 65 -5.53 -15.54 -18.97
N PRO A 66 -5.99 -15.74 -20.22
CA PRO A 66 -7.16 -15.05 -20.73
C PRO A 66 -8.37 -15.46 -19.89
N THR A 67 -8.75 -14.58 -18.97
CA THR A 67 -10.01 -14.70 -18.25
C THR A 67 -11.11 -14.51 -19.30
N GLY A 68 -11.80 -15.59 -19.68
CA GLY A 68 -12.81 -15.61 -20.74
C GLY A 68 -14.08 -14.85 -20.39
N TRP A 69 -13.96 -13.65 -19.81
CA TRP A 69 -15.03 -12.97 -19.10
C TRP A 69 -15.41 -11.66 -19.76
N ASN A 70 -16.45 -11.06 -19.17
CA ASN A 70 -16.82 -9.66 -19.26
C ASN A 70 -15.75 -8.72 -18.68
N ILE A 71 -14.47 -9.01 -18.94
CA ILE A 71 -13.34 -8.21 -18.52
C ILE A 71 -12.38 -8.10 -19.71
N ARG A 72 -12.04 -6.88 -20.10
CA ARG A 72 -11.00 -6.64 -21.12
C ARG A 72 -9.68 -6.35 -20.43
N SER A 73 -8.63 -7.05 -20.86
CA SER A 73 -7.26 -6.68 -20.52
C SER A 73 -6.91 -5.38 -21.24
N SER A 74 -6.63 -4.32 -20.48
CA SER A 74 -6.02 -3.10 -21.02
C SER A 74 -4.50 -3.26 -20.92
N THR A 75 -3.83 -3.45 -22.06
CA THR A 75 -2.44 -3.94 -22.08
C THR A 75 -1.37 -2.96 -21.62
N VAL A 76 -1.65 -1.68 -21.35
CA VAL A 76 -0.58 -0.76 -20.92
C VAL A 76 -1.12 0.34 -20.03
N VAL A 77 -1.02 0.15 -18.72
CA VAL A 77 -0.79 1.30 -17.84
C VAL A 77 0.71 1.35 -17.61
N ASN A 78 1.35 2.48 -17.90
CA ASN A 78 2.73 2.81 -17.52
C ASN A 78 2.88 2.82 -15.98
N GLN A 79 2.69 1.68 -15.32
CA GLN A 79 3.02 1.51 -13.92
C GLN A 79 4.43 0.97 -13.84
N THR A 80 5.40 1.88 -13.89
CA THR A 80 6.82 1.57 -13.58
C THR A 80 7.00 0.88 -12.23
N ALA A 81 5.99 0.97 -11.36
CA ALA A 81 5.95 0.42 -10.03
C ALA A 81 5.56 -1.07 -9.95
N THR A 82 4.94 -1.66 -10.98
CA THR A 82 4.45 -3.05 -10.99
C THR A 82 4.41 -3.57 -12.45
N PRO A 83 5.57 -3.80 -13.08
CA PRO A 83 5.68 -4.02 -14.53
C PRO A 83 4.93 -5.24 -15.05
N ASP A 84 4.75 -6.27 -14.22
CA ASP A 84 4.12 -7.54 -14.62
C ASP A 84 2.63 -7.61 -14.27
N SER A 85 2.04 -6.51 -13.79
CA SER A 85 0.63 -6.48 -13.41
C SER A 85 -0.27 -6.17 -14.59
N VAL A 86 -1.48 -6.74 -14.55
CA VAL A 86 -2.49 -6.56 -15.59
C VAL A 86 -3.62 -5.70 -15.05
N ALA A 87 -3.96 -4.66 -15.80
CA ALA A 87 -5.14 -3.85 -15.56
C ALA A 87 -6.35 -4.45 -16.29
N LEU A 88 -7.44 -4.61 -15.56
CA LEU A 88 -8.67 -5.19 -16.01
C LEU A 88 -9.77 -4.13 -16.01
N GLU A 89 -10.58 -4.13 -17.07
CA GLU A 89 -11.75 -3.26 -17.18
C GLU A 89 -13.02 -4.09 -17.26
N LEU A 90 -14.04 -3.73 -16.45
CA LEU A 90 -15.38 -4.32 -16.52
C LEU A 90 -16.02 -4.02 -17.89
N THR A 91 -16.52 -5.03 -18.60
CA THR A 91 -17.22 -4.81 -19.87
C THR A 91 -18.61 -4.21 -19.70
N THR A 92 -19.18 -4.27 -18.49
CA THR A 92 -20.43 -3.60 -18.16
C THR A 92 -20.26 -2.09 -18.40
N PRO A 93 -21.12 -1.46 -19.23
CA PRO A 93 -21.05 -0.02 -19.47
C PRO A 93 -21.15 0.75 -18.16
N GLN A 94 -20.39 1.85 -18.03
CA GLN A 94 -20.33 2.65 -16.79
C GLN A 94 -21.72 3.05 -16.26
N SER A 95 -22.69 3.33 -17.15
CA SER A 95 -24.06 3.69 -16.78
C SER A 95 -24.87 2.55 -16.14
N ALA A 96 -24.42 1.32 -16.28
CA ALA A 96 -25.06 0.11 -15.74
C ALA A 96 -24.26 -0.53 -14.60
N ARG A 97 -23.14 0.09 -14.19
CA ARG A 97 -22.33 -0.37 -13.04
C ARG A 97 -23.00 0.02 -11.73
N HIS A 98 -22.88 -0.85 -10.74
CA HIS A 98 -23.27 -0.53 -9.36
C HIS A 98 -22.27 0.47 -8.77
N GLU A 99 -22.70 1.32 -7.84
CA GLU A 99 -21.81 2.32 -7.20
C GLU A 99 -20.63 1.69 -6.46
N ASP A 100 -20.85 0.51 -5.89
CA ASP A 100 -19.81 -0.29 -5.23
C ASP A 100 -18.91 -1.06 -6.22
N ASP A 101 -19.23 -1.16 -7.52
CA ASP A 101 -18.35 -1.88 -8.45
C ASP A 101 -16.97 -1.18 -8.51
N PRO A 102 -15.86 -1.91 -8.48
CA PRO A 102 -14.53 -1.31 -8.49
C PRO A 102 -14.28 -0.57 -9.82
N THR A 103 -13.77 0.65 -9.72
CA THR A 103 -13.42 1.48 -10.89
C THR A 103 -12.23 0.88 -11.64
N ASP A 104 -11.20 0.48 -10.89
CA ASP A 104 -9.99 -0.12 -11.40
C ASP A 104 -9.80 -1.51 -10.78
N ILE A 105 -9.41 -2.48 -11.61
CA ILE A 105 -9.10 -3.83 -11.17
C ILE A 105 -7.68 -4.16 -11.62
N PHE A 106 -6.83 -4.59 -10.68
CA PHE A 106 -5.45 -4.98 -10.96
C PHE A 106 -5.21 -6.42 -10.51
N ILE A 107 -4.63 -7.20 -11.41
CA ILE A 107 -4.07 -8.52 -11.11
C ILE A 107 -2.56 -8.40 -11.04
N HIS A 108 -1.99 -8.86 -9.94
CA HIS A 108 -0.57 -8.85 -9.69
C HIS A 108 -0.03 -10.28 -9.54
N PRO A 109 1.22 -10.54 -9.97
CA PRO A 109 1.91 -11.78 -9.61
C PRO A 109 2.09 -11.85 -8.09
N SER A 110 1.74 -12.98 -7.49
CA SER A 110 1.91 -13.21 -6.05
C SER A 110 3.36 -13.01 -5.59
N SER A 111 4.32 -13.45 -6.41
CA SER A 111 5.74 -13.30 -6.09
C SER A 111 6.15 -11.83 -6.03
N TYR A 112 5.50 -10.93 -6.79
CA TYR A 112 5.81 -9.50 -6.78
C TYR A 112 5.77 -8.94 -5.35
N PHE A 113 4.75 -9.36 -4.60
CA PHE A 113 4.53 -8.97 -3.21
C PHE A 113 5.13 -9.94 -2.20
N SER A 114 6.02 -10.86 -2.59
CA SER A 114 6.62 -11.85 -1.68
C SER A 114 5.58 -12.68 -0.91
N PHE A 115 4.44 -12.97 -1.55
CA PHE A 115 3.33 -13.71 -0.98
C PHE A 115 3.12 -15.00 -1.78
N ASP A 116 2.80 -16.10 -1.09
CA ASP A 116 2.40 -17.36 -1.74
C ASP A 116 0.89 -17.53 -1.58
N VAL A 117 0.16 -17.42 -2.70
CA VAL A 117 -1.31 -17.50 -2.70
C VAL A 117 -1.82 -18.93 -2.50
N CYS A 118 -0.97 -19.94 -2.74
CA CYS A 118 -1.30 -21.34 -2.56
C CYS A 118 -1.08 -21.80 -1.11
N ASP A 119 -0.31 -21.06 -0.32
CA ASP A 119 -0.14 -21.32 1.11
C ASP A 119 -1.36 -20.81 1.90
N HIS A 120 -2.31 -21.71 2.15
CA HIS A 120 -3.54 -21.39 2.88
C HIS A 120 -3.30 -21.04 4.35
N THR A 121 -2.11 -21.31 4.92
CA THR A 121 -1.79 -20.90 6.29
C THR A 121 -1.56 -19.39 6.41
N LEU A 122 -1.26 -18.73 5.29
CA LEU A 122 -1.06 -17.28 5.21
C LEU A 122 -2.36 -16.50 5.04
N SER A 123 -3.48 -17.19 4.82
CA SER A 123 -4.76 -16.59 4.46
C SER A 123 -5.94 -17.14 5.25
N VAL A 124 -7.06 -16.43 5.19
CA VAL A 124 -8.34 -16.77 5.83
C VAL A 124 -9.47 -16.68 4.80
N SER A 125 -10.56 -17.39 5.05
CA SER A 125 -11.83 -17.19 4.35
C SER A 125 -12.72 -16.28 5.19
N LEU A 126 -13.54 -15.45 4.53
CA LEU A 126 -14.54 -14.59 5.17
C LEU A 126 -15.97 -15.14 4.98
N VAL A 127 -16.11 -16.46 4.78
CA VAL A 127 -17.40 -17.16 4.75
C VAL A 127 -17.64 -17.83 6.11
N PRO A 128 -18.64 -17.43 6.92
CA PRO A 128 -19.43 -16.18 6.86
C PRO A 128 -18.62 -14.94 7.29
N PRO A 129 -19.06 -13.69 6.99
CA PRO A 129 -20.38 -13.26 6.53
C PRO A 129 -20.62 -13.29 5.01
N LEU A 130 -19.61 -13.57 4.20
CA LEU A 130 -19.79 -13.70 2.76
C LEU A 130 -20.62 -14.96 2.40
N SER A 131 -21.25 -14.90 1.25
CA SER A 131 -21.94 -16.01 0.60
C SER A 131 -20.98 -17.18 0.37
N PRO A 132 -21.45 -18.45 0.48
CA PRO A 132 -20.69 -19.63 0.10
C PRO A 132 -20.10 -19.60 -1.32
N ALA A 133 -20.66 -18.78 -2.22
CA ALA A 133 -20.08 -18.54 -3.55
C ALA A 133 -18.68 -17.90 -3.53
N ASN A 134 -18.21 -17.42 -2.37
CA ASN A 134 -16.87 -16.89 -2.17
C ASN A 134 -15.99 -17.81 -1.32
N SER A 135 -16.31 -19.10 -1.18
CA SER A 135 -15.56 -20.04 -0.34
C SER A 135 -14.08 -20.12 -0.70
N ASP A 136 -13.80 -19.98 -2.00
CA ASP A 136 -12.47 -20.14 -2.57
C ASP A 136 -11.68 -18.82 -2.56
N LEU A 137 -12.35 -17.69 -2.28
CA LEU A 137 -11.67 -16.42 -2.10
C LEU A 137 -10.91 -16.39 -0.78
N ARG A 138 -9.65 -15.96 -0.87
CA ARG A 138 -8.74 -15.88 0.26
C ARG A 138 -8.40 -14.43 0.58
N PHE A 139 -8.19 -14.15 1.86
CA PHE A 139 -7.73 -12.87 2.38
C PHE A 139 -6.49 -13.09 3.23
N PRO A 140 -5.49 -12.20 3.19
CA PRO A 140 -4.27 -12.40 3.97
C PRO A 140 -4.55 -12.24 5.46
N THR A 141 -3.88 -13.07 6.28
CA THR A 141 -3.81 -12.80 7.73
C THR A 141 -3.05 -11.49 7.98
N ARG A 142 -3.27 -10.84 9.13
CA ARG A 142 -2.56 -9.61 9.50
C ARG A 142 -1.04 -9.77 9.43
N THR A 143 -0.54 -10.90 9.92
CA THR A 143 0.90 -11.21 9.94
C THR A 143 1.43 -11.41 8.52
N ALA A 144 0.77 -12.24 7.70
CA ALA A 144 1.22 -12.48 6.33
C ALA A 144 1.17 -11.20 5.47
N PHE A 145 0.15 -10.36 5.65
CA PHE A 145 0.04 -9.07 4.97
C PHE A 145 1.21 -8.14 5.32
N LEU A 146 1.52 -8.01 6.62
CA LEU A 146 2.67 -7.21 7.08
C LEU A 146 3.99 -7.77 6.56
N ASP A 147 4.21 -9.08 6.67
CA ASP A 147 5.45 -9.73 6.23
C ASP A 147 5.70 -9.52 4.74
N SER A 148 4.66 -9.66 3.93
CA SER A 148 4.71 -9.44 2.48
C SER A 148 5.06 -8.00 2.12
N MET A 149 4.42 -7.01 2.75
CA MET A 149 4.73 -5.60 2.48
C MET A 149 6.15 -5.23 2.92
N ILE A 150 6.58 -5.68 4.11
CA ILE A 150 7.94 -5.42 4.62
C ILE A 150 8.97 -6.08 3.72
N ALA A 151 8.76 -7.35 3.34
CA ALA A 151 9.63 -8.06 2.42
C ALA A 151 9.75 -7.34 1.08
N THR A 152 8.62 -6.88 0.52
CA THR A 152 8.60 -6.14 -0.77
C THR A 152 9.29 -4.78 -0.67
N ILE A 153 9.18 -4.08 0.46
CA ILE A 153 9.92 -2.82 0.70
C ILE A 153 11.43 -3.08 0.80
N LEU A 154 11.84 -4.14 1.49
CA LEU A 154 13.25 -4.43 1.76
C LEU A 154 13.95 -5.15 0.62
N ASP A 155 13.21 -5.89 -0.19
CA ASP A 155 13.75 -6.68 -1.29
C ASP A 155 12.79 -6.63 -2.50
N PRO A 156 12.68 -5.45 -3.13
CA PRO A 156 11.72 -5.22 -4.19
C PRO A 156 12.02 -6.12 -5.41
N PRO A 157 10.98 -6.64 -6.08
CA PRO A 157 11.12 -7.56 -7.23
C PRO A 157 11.91 -6.95 -8.39
N ILE A 158 11.79 -5.64 -8.60
CA ILE A 158 12.50 -4.91 -9.65
C ILE A 158 13.97 -4.61 -9.30
N GLY A 159 14.47 -5.08 -8.15
CA GLY A 159 15.86 -4.92 -7.72
C GLY A 159 16.23 -3.53 -7.20
N PHE A 160 15.32 -2.56 -7.24
CA PHE A 160 15.52 -1.23 -6.66
C PHE A 160 14.26 -0.71 -5.96
N ARG A 161 14.45 0.20 -5.01
CA ARG A 161 13.35 0.80 -4.24
C ARG A 161 12.55 1.78 -5.10
N HIS A 162 11.33 1.41 -5.49
CA HIS A 162 10.40 2.33 -6.15
C HIS A 162 9.71 3.23 -5.11
N GLY A 163 9.87 4.55 -5.22
CA GLY A 163 9.36 5.53 -4.24
C GLY A 163 7.85 5.46 -4.05
N LYS A 164 7.06 5.49 -5.14
CA LYS A 164 5.59 5.44 -5.10
C LYS A 164 5.06 4.16 -4.45
N LEU A 165 5.51 2.99 -4.90
CA LEU A 165 5.17 1.71 -4.29
C LEU A 165 5.55 1.68 -2.81
N THR A 166 6.77 2.11 -2.45
CA THR A 166 7.18 2.12 -1.04
C THR A 166 6.26 2.98 -0.20
N GLN A 167 5.92 4.18 -0.66
CA GLN A 167 5.00 5.07 0.05
C GLN A 167 3.63 4.44 0.24
N GLN A 168 3.11 3.75 -0.78
CA GLN A 168 1.83 3.05 -0.71
C GLN A 168 1.85 1.91 0.32
N LEU A 169 2.87 1.05 0.26
CA LEU A 169 3.03 -0.06 1.21
C LEU A 169 3.26 0.43 2.65
N GLU A 170 4.05 1.49 2.85
CA GLU A 170 4.20 2.13 4.16
C GLU A 170 2.89 2.76 4.66
N GLY A 171 2.05 3.26 3.74
CA GLY A 171 0.70 3.73 4.03
C GLY A 171 -0.19 2.62 4.60
N PHE A 172 -0.24 1.46 3.94
CA PHE A 172 -0.97 0.29 4.42
C PHE A 172 -0.48 -0.20 5.79
N ILE A 173 0.84 -0.30 5.98
CA ILE A 173 1.43 -0.63 7.29
C ILE A 173 1.01 0.40 8.35
N SER A 174 1.00 1.68 7.99
CA SER A 174 0.60 2.75 8.92
C SER A 174 -0.86 2.66 9.31
N TYR A 175 -1.75 2.28 8.39
CA TYR A 175 -3.15 2.01 8.71
C TYR A 175 -3.32 0.86 9.68
N ILE A 176 -2.63 -0.26 9.47
CA ILE A 176 -2.66 -1.40 10.41
C ILE A 176 -2.21 -0.95 11.80
N ARG A 177 -1.10 -0.20 11.88
CA ARG A 177 -0.58 0.34 13.14
C ARG A 177 -1.49 1.37 13.81
N LEU A 178 -2.38 2.00 13.06
CA LEU A 178 -3.28 3.02 13.58
C LEU A 178 -4.61 2.41 14.04
N TYR A 179 -5.18 1.51 13.24
CA TYR A 179 -6.55 1.01 13.45
C TYR A 179 -6.60 -0.37 14.08
N THR A 180 -5.56 -1.18 13.95
CA THR A 180 -5.54 -2.56 14.48
C THR A 180 -4.66 -2.72 15.71
N LEU A 181 -3.75 -1.79 15.99
CA LEU A 181 -2.88 -1.79 17.18
C LEU A 181 -3.25 -0.60 18.06
N ARG A 182 -4.17 -0.82 18.99
CA ARG A 182 -4.92 0.25 19.66
C ARG A 182 -4.21 0.80 20.88
N ALA A 183 -3.31 0.00 21.46
CA ALA A 183 -2.69 0.33 22.73
C ALA A 183 -1.65 1.47 22.61
N TYR A 184 -1.74 2.42 23.54
CA TYR A 184 -0.78 3.51 23.73
C TYR A 184 -0.42 3.64 25.22
N PRO A 185 0.85 3.92 25.57
CA PRO A 185 1.99 4.10 24.67
C PRO A 185 2.45 2.77 24.04
N ARG A 186 2.99 2.83 22.81
CA ARG A 186 3.47 1.63 22.08
C ARG A 186 4.73 1.02 22.69
N VAL A 187 5.50 1.84 23.39
CA VAL A 187 6.69 1.48 24.15
C VAL A 187 6.43 1.86 25.60
N LEU A 188 6.55 0.90 26.50
CA LEU A 188 6.32 1.08 27.92
C LEU A 188 7.49 1.83 28.57
N PRO A 189 7.32 2.41 29.77
CA PRO A 189 8.39 3.15 30.46
C PRO A 189 9.66 2.33 30.72
N ASN A 190 9.56 1.01 30.83
CA ASN A 190 10.69 0.10 30.97
C ASN A 190 11.43 -0.20 29.65
N GLY A 191 11.01 0.41 28.53
CA GLY A 191 11.59 0.19 27.21
C GLY A 191 11.04 -1.01 26.45
N ASN A 192 10.18 -1.83 27.07
CA ASN A 192 9.55 -2.97 26.37
C ASN A 192 8.46 -2.48 25.41
N LEU A 193 8.18 -3.27 24.37
CA LEU A 193 6.99 -3.04 23.56
C LEU A 193 5.75 -3.38 24.38
N GLU A 194 4.69 -2.63 24.14
CA GLU A 194 3.36 -2.98 24.65
C GLU A 194 2.95 -4.39 24.13
N PRO A 195 2.25 -5.22 24.92
CA PRO A 195 1.95 -6.62 24.58
C PRO A 195 1.37 -6.88 23.19
N GLU A 196 0.42 -6.06 22.71
CA GLU A 196 -0.15 -6.22 21.37
C GLU A 196 0.91 -6.01 20.28
N HIS A 197 1.75 -4.98 20.44
CA HIS A 197 2.85 -4.70 19.52
C HIS A 197 3.94 -5.79 19.58
N ALA A 198 4.24 -6.30 20.78
CA ALA A 198 5.19 -7.38 20.99
C ALA A 198 4.70 -8.69 20.34
N ALA A 199 3.41 -9.00 20.46
CA ALA A 199 2.80 -10.17 19.85
C ALA A 199 2.85 -10.11 18.32
N VAL A 200 2.55 -8.94 17.72
CA VAL A 200 2.71 -8.76 16.27
C VAL A 200 4.17 -8.94 15.86
N LEU A 201 5.12 -8.28 16.54
CA LEU A 201 6.54 -8.41 16.24
C LEU A 201 7.01 -9.87 16.31
N ALA A 202 6.59 -10.62 17.32
CA ALA A 202 6.92 -12.04 17.48
C ALA A 202 6.32 -12.92 16.37
N SER A 203 5.14 -12.57 15.86
CA SER A 203 4.48 -13.32 14.78
C SER A 203 5.13 -13.12 13.41
N LEU A 204 5.79 -11.99 13.18
CA LEU A 204 6.46 -11.70 11.90
C LEU A 204 7.63 -12.65 11.66
N ARG A 205 7.95 -12.87 10.38
CA ARG A 205 9.16 -13.59 9.97
C ARG A 205 10.41 -12.93 10.58
N PRO A 206 11.38 -13.70 11.09
CA PRO A 206 12.56 -13.16 11.78
C PRO A 206 13.27 -12.03 11.04
N GLU A 207 13.42 -12.18 9.72
CA GLU A 207 14.08 -11.23 8.83
C GLU A 207 13.29 -9.94 8.53
N ASN A 208 12.05 -9.81 9.03
CA ASN A 208 11.22 -8.61 8.93
C ASN A 208 11.11 -7.83 10.25
N ARG A 209 11.43 -8.48 11.37
CA ARG A 209 11.17 -7.97 12.73
C ARG A 209 11.88 -6.65 13.00
N HIS A 210 13.16 -6.55 12.64
CA HIS A 210 13.98 -5.37 12.90
C HIS A 210 13.42 -4.11 12.23
N TRP A 211 12.85 -4.26 11.03
CA TRP A 211 12.23 -3.14 10.34
C TRP A 211 10.96 -2.69 11.06
N PHE A 212 10.05 -3.61 11.40
CA PHE A 212 8.81 -3.27 12.10
C PHE A 212 9.09 -2.65 13.47
N GLU A 213 9.99 -3.26 14.25
CA GLU A 213 10.40 -2.74 15.56
C GLU A 213 10.96 -1.32 15.44
N SER A 214 11.82 -1.05 14.45
CA SER A 214 12.37 0.29 14.23
C SER A 214 11.28 1.35 13.97
N LYS A 215 10.21 0.98 13.27
CA LYS A 215 9.06 1.87 13.03
C LYS A 215 8.23 2.08 14.28
N VAL A 216 8.03 1.06 15.10
CA VAL A 216 7.28 1.16 16.38
C VAL A 216 8.03 2.02 17.38
N ARG A 217 9.35 1.80 17.52
CA ARG A 217 10.22 2.53 18.44
C ARG A 217 10.66 3.90 17.94
N LYS A 218 10.39 4.24 16.67
CA LYS A 218 10.86 5.45 15.99
C LYS A 218 12.40 5.55 15.92
N THR A 219 13.08 4.41 15.89
CA THR A 219 14.54 4.30 15.73
C THR A 219 14.87 4.03 14.26
N TYR A 220 14.46 4.96 13.39
CA TYR A 220 14.56 4.79 11.95
C TYR A 220 16.02 4.61 11.51
N LYS A 221 16.25 3.59 10.67
CA LYS A 221 17.52 3.42 9.94
C LYS A 221 17.29 3.70 8.47
N ASP A 222 18.34 4.03 7.74
CA ASP A 222 18.26 4.12 6.28
C ASP A 222 17.88 2.77 5.67
N TRP A 223 17.35 2.82 4.46
CA TRP A 223 16.83 1.63 3.78
C TRP A 223 17.94 0.59 3.54
N ALA A 224 19.13 1.00 3.11
CA ALA A 224 20.22 0.07 2.79
C ALA A 224 20.66 -0.72 4.03
N THR A 225 20.79 -0.07 5.19
CA THR A 225 21.07 -0.75 6.47
C THR A 225 19.99 -1.77 6.82
N GLN A 226 18.72 -1.47 6.56
CA GLN A 226 17.61 -2.40 6.82
C GLN A 226 17.62 -3.60 5.86
N VAL A 227 18.00 -3.40 4.59
CA VAL A 227 18.20 -4.47 3.61
C VAL A 227 19.34 -5.39 4.03
N GLN A 228 20.50 -4.82 4.40
CA GLN A 228 21.65 -5.59 4.87
C GLN A 228 21.30 -6.43 6.10
N ALA A 229 20.61 -5.85 7.08
CA ALA A 229 20.16 -6.58 8.26
C ALA A 229 19.20 -7.73 7.91
N ARG A 230 18.28 -7.52 6.97
CA ARG A 230 17.39 -8.58 6.47
C ARG A 230 18.20 -9.73 5.84
N ARG A 231 19.14 -9.39 4.94
CA ARG A 231 19.95 -10.39 4.22
C ARG A 231 20.83 -11.21 5.15
N ALA A 232 21.46 -10.58 6.13
CA ALA A 232 22.26 -11.28 7.15
C ALA A 232 21.41 -12.29 7.93
N ILE A 233 20.15 -11.96 8.25
CA ILE A 233 19.23 -12.90 8.90
C ILE A 233 18.88 -14.05 7.95
N LEU A 234 18.50 -13.74 6.70
CA LEU A 234 18.19 -14.75 5.68
C LEU A 234 19.36 -15.72 5.43
N GLU A 235 20.59 -15.21 5.40
CA GLU A 235 21.81 -16.01 5.32
C GLU A 235 21.96 -16.92 6.55
N SER A 236 21.76 -16.37 7.76
CA SER A 236 21.90 -17.15 9.00
C SER A 236 20.91 -18.32 9.10
N ILE A 237 19.72 -18.19 8.49
CA ILE A 237 18.68 -19.24 8.49
C ILE A 237 18.70 -20.10 7.21
N GLY A 238 19.72 -19.98 6.37
CA GLY A 238 19.89 -20.79 5.14
C GLY A 238 18.92 -20.45 4.01
N CYS A 239 18.27 -19.29 4.04
CA CYS A 239 17.25 -18.87 3.07
C CYS A 239 17.76 -17.86 2.04
N VAL A 240 19.04 -17.96 1.63
CA VAL A 240 19.69 -17.02 0.70
C VAL A 240 18.95 -16.86 -0.63
N ARG A 241 18.24 -17.91 -1.08
CA ARG A 241 17.41 -17.87 -2.30
C ARG A 241 16.28 -16.83 -2.27
N LEU A 242 15.89 -16.37 -1.08
CA LEU A 242 14.89 -15.32 -0.90
C LEU A 242 15.48 -13.92 -1.02
N CYS A 243 16.80 -13.78 -1.16
CA CYS A 243 17.46 -12.52 -1.46
C CYS A 243 17.45 -12.28 -2.98
N ARG A 244 16.80 -11.22 -3.42
CA ARG A 244 16.77 -10.79 -4.81
C ARG A 244 18.02 -10.00 -5.17
N SER A 245 18.50 -10.16 -6.39
CA SER A 245 19.63 -9.38 -6.90
C SER A 245 19.26 -7.90 -6.99
N VAL A 246 20.09 -7.02 -6.42
CA VAL A 246 19.93 -5.56 -6.60
C VAL A 246 20.41 -5.21 -8.01
N ALA A 247 19.50 -4.84 -8.90
CA ALA A 247 19.87 -4.30 -10.21
C ALA A 247 19.84 -2.76 -10.10
N GLY A 248 21.02 -2.13 -10.05
CA GLY A 248 21.11 -0.66 -10.06
C GLY A 248 22.41 -0.11 -9.46
N PRO A 249 22.64 1.22 -9.56
CA PRO A 249 23.88 1.86 -9.10
C PRO A 249 24.16 1.72 -7.59
N TYR A 250 23.18 1.24 -6.81
CA TYR A 250 23.34 0.90 -5.40
C TYR A 250 23.92 -0.51 -5.15
N ALA A 251 24.01 -1.36 -6.18
CA ALA A 251 24.65 -2.68 -6.11
C ALA A 251 26.17 -2.59 -5.83
N HIS A 252 26.78 -1.42 -6.05
CA HIS A 252 28.21 -1.19 -5.81
C HIS A 252 28.57 -0.86 -4.35
N PHE A 253 27.60 -0.73 -3.45
CA PHE A 253 27.90 -0.56 -2.01
C PHE A 253 28.34 -1.85 -1.31
N ASP A 254 28.36 -2.99 -2.02
CA ASP A 254 28.76 -4.29 -1.46
C ASP A 254 30.29 -4.55 -1.44
N ARG A 255 31.15 -3.56 -1.75
CA ARG A 255 32.60 -3.66 -1.46
C ARG A 255 33.24 -2.33 -1.02
N ALA A 256 33.64 -2.31 0.26
CA ALA A 256 34.73 -1.52 0.88
C ALA A 256 34.45 -0.04 1.28
N PRO A 257 35.20 0.48 2.29
CA PRO A 257 34.75 1.54 3.17
C PRO A 257 35.12 2.94 2.66
N GLY A 258 34.25 3.90 3.00
CA GLY A 258 34.63 5.27 3.38
C GLY A 258 35.48 6.11 2.42
N ILE A 259 34.87 7.21 1.95
CA ILE A 259 35.55 8.44 1.50
C ILE A 259 36.35 8.27 0.19
N ASP A 260 35.68 8.07 -0.95
CA ASP A 260 36.30 8.48 -2.24
C ASP A 260 35.31 8.75 -3.40
N ALA A 261 34.05 8.33 -3.30
CA ALA A 261 33.06 8.54 -4.38
C ALA A 261 32.79 10.03 -4.72
N ARG A 262 33.09 10.96 -3.80
CA ARG A 262 32.95 12.40 -4.05
C ARG A 262 34.12 13.01 -4.84
N ARG A 263 35.27 12.32 -4.88
CA ARG A 263 36.47 12.75 -5.60
C ARG A 263 36.41 12.31 -7.07
N GLU A 264 35.99 11.07 -7.32
CA GLU A 264 35.80 10.56 -8.70
C GLU A 264 34.75 11.33 -9.51
N LEU A 265 33.67 11.79 -8.88
CA LEU A 265 32.64 12.60 -9.56
C LEU A 265 33.14 13.99 -9.96
N LYS A 266 34.13 14.54 -9.25
CA LYS A 266 34.74 15.83 -9.56
C LYS A 266 35.76 15.73 -10.69
N ASP A 267 36.47 14.60 -10.78
CA ASP A 267 37.46 14.35 -11.82
C ASP A 267 36.81 13.91 -13.15
N ARG A 268 35.61 13.30 -13.12
CA ARG A 268 34.85 12.94 -14.33
C ARG A 268 34.08 14.09 -14.97
N PHE A 269 33.83 15.19 -14.25
CA PHE A 269 33.08 16.34 -14.76
C PHE A 269 33.73 17.67 -14.35
N PRO A 270 34.86 18.05 -14.96
CA PRO A 270 35.42 19.38 -14.77
C PRO A 270 34.54 20.38 -15.51
N GLY A 271 33.60 21.03 -14.81
CA GLY A 271 32.76 22.05 -15.44
C GLY A 271 31.44 22.38 -14.76
N ILE A 272 31.04 21.70 -13.68
CA ILE A 272 29.85 22.10 -12.90
C ILE A 272 30.32 22.92 -11.69
N ASP A 273 30.77 24.14 -11.97
CA ASP A 273 30.79 25.22 -11.00
C ASP A 273 29.62 26.15 -11.30
N SER A 274 28.93 26.57 -10.23
CA SER A 274 27.80 27.51 -10.15
C SER A 274 26.39 26.94 -10.36
N ILE A 275 25.75 26.52 -9.25
CA ILE A 275 24.61 27.27 -8.67
C ILE A 275 24.78 27.20 -7.15
N SER A 276 25.37 28.25 -6.59
CA SER A 276 25.46 28.47 -5.15
C SER A 276 24.36 29.44 -4.71
N GLY A 277 23.88 29.25 -3.48
CA GLY A 277 23.18 30.28 -2.70
C GLY A 277 21.66 30.27 -2.84
N ALA A 278 20.86 30.23 -1.78
CA ALA A 278 21.17 30.41 -0.39
C ALA A 278 20.05 29.82 0.48
N GLY A 279 20.45 29.18 1.57
CA GLY A 279 19.60 29.01 2.72
C GLY A 279 19.47 30.30 3.54
N ALA A 280 18.50 30.25 4.44
CA ALA A 280 18.26 31.12 5.59
C ALA A 280 17.64 32.50 5.34
N ARG A 281 16.37 32.64 5.74
CA ARG A 281 15.95 33.66 6.74
C ARG A 281 14.61 33.31 7.36
N LEU A 282 14.65 33.07 8.68
CA LEU A 282 13.52 33.06 9.60
C LEU A 282 13.24 34.51 10.06
N SER A 283 12.04 34.73 10.59
CA SER A 283 11.47 35.93 11.25
C SER A 283 10.98 37.09 10.36
N HIS A 284 9.66 37.22 10.21
CA HIS A 284 8.89 38.21 10.98
C HIS A 284 7.37 38.03 10.82
N LEU A 285 6.69 38.01 11.97
CA LEU A 285 5.25 38.21 12.15
C LEU A 285 4.83 39.63 11.77
N ARG A 286 3.65 39.74 11.10
CA ARG A 286 2.44 40.52 11.47
C ARG A 286 1.79 41.31 10.32
N ALA A 287 0.49 41.01 10.15
CA ALA A 287 -0.64 41.93 9.98
C ALA A 287 -0.78 42.78 8.70
N HIS A 288 -1.86 42.52 7.94
CA HIS A 288 -2.98 43.43 7.59
C HIS A 288 -3.77 42.80 6.41
N ARG A 289 -4.99 42.27 6.59
CA ARG A 289 -6.32 42.91 6.43
C ARG A 289 -6.58 43.67 5.11
N LYS A 290 -7.56 43.11 4.38
CA LYS A 290 -8.69 43.71 3.62
C LYS A 290 -8.55 44.11 2.13
N CYS A 291 -9.71 43.96 1.47
CA CYS A 291 -10.14 44.31 0.10
C CYS A 291 -9.78 43.24 -0.96
N GLY A 292 -10.70 42.61 -1.70
CA GLY A 292 -12.09 42.90 -2.02
C GLY A 292 -12.18 43.48 -3.44
N ALA A 293 -12.56 42.66 -4.44
CA ALA A 293 -13.23 43.08 -5.67
C ALA A 293 -13.64 41.86 -6.52
N GLN A 294 -14.91 41.89 -6.95
CA GLN A 294 -15.51 41.09 -8.03
C GLN A 294 -14.99 41.55 -9.40
N LEU A 295 -15.11 40.66 -10.41
CA LEU A 295 -15.48 40.86 -11.82
C LEU A 295 -15.04 39.59 -12.57
N GLU A 296 -15.95 38.73 -13.02
CA GLU A 296 -16.80 38.78 -14.21
C GLU A 296 -16.31 37.79 -15.27
N SER A 297 -17.29 37.18 -15.92
CA SER A 297 -17.24 36.01 -16.79
C SER A 297 -16.54 36.25 -18.12
N THR A 298 -15.85 35.21 -18.62
CA THR A 298 -15.77 34.95 -20.06
C THR A 298 -15.60 33.45 -20.31
N SER A 299 -16.43 32.94 -21.22
CA SER A 299 -16.52 31.56 -21.72
C SER A 299 -15.58 31.30 -22.91
N ILE A 300 -15.49 30.02 -23.33
CA ILE A 300 -14.96 29.41 -24.59
C ILE A 300 -13.62 28.64 -24.40
N PRO A 301 -13.38 27.46 -25.04
CA PRO A 301 -14.06 26.16 -24.96
C PRO A 301 -13.08 25.00 -24.62
N ASP A 302 -13.59 23.78 -24.57
CA ASP A 302 -12.87 22.52 -24.33
C ASP A 302 -11.67 22.27 -25.25
N SER A 303 -10.51 21.97 -24.67
CA SER A 303 -9.63 20.87 -25.13
C SER A 303 -8.50 20.58 -24.13
N ALA A 304 -8.30 19.27 -23.89
CA ALA A 304 -7.14 18.65 -23.27
C ALA A 304 -6.80 19.01 -21.81
N VAL A 305 -7.51 18.40 -20.87
CA VAL A 305 -7.01 18.20 -19.50
C VAL A 305 -6.55 16.76 -19.34
N TYR A 306 -5.24 16.55 -19.36
CA TYR A 306 -4.58 15.37 -18.82
C TYR A 306 -4.93 15.25 -17.34
N SER A 307 -5.71 14.24 -16.96
CA SER A 307 -5.93 13.89 -15.55
C SER A 307 -4.70 13.20 -14.99
N ASN A 308 -3.78 13.98 -14.41
CA ASN A 308 -2.89 13.51 -13.36
C ASN A 308 -3.61 13.70 -12.02
N HIS A 309 -4.47 12.74 -11.66
CA HIS A 309 -5.03 12.66 -10.32
C HIS A 309 -4.67 11.31 -9.68
N CYS A 310 -3.52 11.31 -9.01
CA CYS A 310 -3.17 10.28 -8.03
C CYS A 310 -2.58 11.05 -6.85
N LEU A 311 -3.46 11.56 -5.99
CA LEU A 311 -3.11 12.26 -4.76
C LEU A 311 -3.93 11.67 -3.63
N CYS A 312 -3.23 11.22 -2.57
CA CYS A 312 -3.78 11.12 -1.23
C CYS A 312 -4.51 12.43 -0.91
N ARG A 313 -5.85 12.41 -0.95
CA ARG A 313 -6.63 13.47 -0.33
C ARG A 313 -6.71 13.16 1.17
N THR A 314 -6.29 14.15 1.96
CA THR A 314 -6.60 14.20 3.39
C THR A 314 -8.12 14.24 3.54
N VAL A 315 -8.67 13.26 4.25
CA VAL A 315 -10.10 13.12 4.51
C VAL A 315 -10.62 14.31 5.32
N VAL A 316 -11.58 15.05 4.77
CA VAL A 316 -12.50 15.93 5.51
C VAL A 316 -13.87 15.28 5.42
N VAL A 317 -14.29 14.58 6.47
CA VAL A 317 -15.65 14.03 6.57
C VAL A 317 -16.60 15.16 6.97
N SER A 318 -17.54 15.48 6.09
CA SER A 318 -18.68 16.37 6.40
C SER A 318 -19.69 15.62 7.26
N ALA A 319 -19.99 16.14 8.44
CA ALA A 319 -21.03 15.61 9.31
C ALA A 319 -22.42 15.90 8.72
N SER A 320 -23.22 14.87 8.47
CA SER A 320 -24.66 15.00 8.31
C SER A 320 -25.29 15.21 9.68
N LYS A 321 -26.14 16.24 9.80
CA LYS A 321 -26.94 16.50 11.00
C LYS A 321 -27.98 15.40 11.17
N PHE A 322 -27.93 14.71 12.31
CA PHE A 322 -29.07 14.00 12.87
C PHE A 322 -29.79 14.98 13.80
N ASP A 323 -30.95 15.47 13.38
CA ASP A 323 -31.87 16.15 14.29
C ASP A 323 -32.66 15.06 15.02
N THR A 324 -32.51 15.04 16.35
CA THR A 324 -33.35 14.28 17.28
C THR A 324 -33.99 15.32 18.18
N GLU A 325 -35.31 15.48 18.11
CA GLU A 325 -36.08 16.09 19.20
C GLU A 325 -37.30 15.23 19.50
N GLU A 326 -37.22 14.56 20.66
CA GLU A 326 -38.39 14.12 21.42
C GLU A 326 -38.91 15.28 22.27
N GLY A 327 -40.22 15.55 22.19
CA GLY A 327 -41.12 15.71 23.33
C GLY A 327 -41.15 17.04 24.11
N MET A 328 -42.27 17.77 24.01
CA MET A 328 -43.16 18.05 25.15
C MET A 328 -44.41 18.84 24.74
N LYS A 329 -45.57 18.33 25.22
CA LYS A 329 -46.98 18.76 25.08
C LYS A 329 -47.74 18.24 23.87
#